data_AF-A0A927ZF40-F1
#
_entry.id   AF-A0A927ZF40-F1
#
_cell.length_a   1.000
_cell.length_b   1.000
_cell.length_c   1.000
_cell.angle_alpha   90.00
_cell.angle_beta   90.00
_cell.angle_gamma   90.00
#
_symmetry.space_group_name_H-M   'P 1'
#
loop_
_entity.id
_entity.type
_entity.pdbx_description
1 polymer ?
#
loop_
_entity_poly.entity_id
_entity_poly.type
_entity_poly.pdbx_seq_one_letter_code
_entity_poly.pdbx_strand_id
1 'polypeptide(L)'
;MYSSSVKYNMDREFIYENYASIRKENDPVYGVGSAEDVVITPVTYDELNYILNADGRHIFLFGGTWSEKTQEVIGRINCFAVKHGISCIYNFDFSADGEGEDTSIKADLREQESYDGPGKKTPKKCAPYNYEYGEIVSRNLTDLGSWTDDEIIYLDLYYDAVKVPLLHEPFLVLYDKDDPMGPIIYAVDPDRMTDDQIENLFSIAESYGGVTPYTHQDYMYDAFKINERGHAFKTEDAFKKGEQINITPVTLQELRWILSQEGSFMVLFAGAWCANSQACIATVNDYAVANDLRIYMIDIRIDGKYPIDFWGYPRARELRLNNPAFTKSYLDLWERCLPGAPILCKVSMDTPGKSFNPYIMDDEGNEHAVLNVDVPYLLAVNKDRLSGRGTRMPVLAACNHDGFELINCKNSFIYYKPNYRKYTAGVYFVVNAYCESLGIEPKDISINREAPLVDGEPVKNPNISGEVKYFKEHDWYKEMPLLKD
;
A
#
# COMPACT_ATOMS: atom_id res chain seq x y z
N MET A 1 -14.64 19.72 -21.01
CA MET A 1 -14.76 18.32 -21.47
C MET A 1 -13.77 17.52 -20.65
N TYR A 2 -14.20 16.95 -19.53
CA TYR A 2 -13.37 16.02 -18.75
C TYR A 2 -13.97 14.63 -18.98
N SER A 3 -13.54 14.02 -20.07
CA SER A 3 -14.01 12.72 -20.54
C SER A 3 -12.81 11.81 -20.60
N SER A 4 -12.44 11.23 -19.46
CA SER A 4 -11.84 9.90 -19.48
C SER A 4 -11.98 9.25 -18.10
N SER A 5 -12.89 8.28 -18.01
CA SER A 5 -12.81 7.21 -17.03
C SER A 5 -11.75 6.23 -17.50
N VAL A 6 -10.47 6.63 -17.53
CA VAL A 6 -9.40 5.71 -17.93
C VAL A 6 -9.34 4.59 -16.90
N LYS A 7 -9.80 3.40 -17.29
CA LYS A 7 -9.63 2.21 -16.49
C LYS A 7 -8.26 1.67 -16.80
N TYR A 8 -7.30 2.03 -15.94
CA TYR A 8 -5.96 1.50 -16.05
C TYR A 8 -5.96 0.01 -15.67
N ASN A 9 -5.24 -0.85 -16.39
CA ASN A 9 -4.69 -2.08 -15.82
C ASN A 9 -3.42 -1.69 -15.06
N MET A 10 -3.62 -1.28 -13.81
CA MET A 10 -2.66 -0.55 -12.97
C MET A 10 -1.27 -1.17 -13.02
N ASP A 11 -1.15 -2.45 -12.64
CA ASP A 11 0.11 -3.17 -12.52
C ASP A 11 0.86 -3.16 -13.87
N ARG A 12 0.14 -3.48 -14.94
CA ARG A 12 0.70 -3.63 -16.29
C ARG A 12 1.12 -2.31 -16.91
N GLU A 13 0.26 -1.30 -16.83
CA GLU A 13 0.54 0.02 -17.41
C GLU A 13 1.55 0.79 -16.59
N PHE A 14 1.51 0.67 -15.25
CA PHE A 14 2.58 1.22 -14.41
C PHE A 14 3.91 0.60 -14.79
N ILE A 15 4.03 -0.74 -14.78
CA ILE A 15 5.27 -1.45 -15.12
C ILE A 15 5.72 -1.04 -16.51
N TYR A 16 4.83 -1.07 -17.51
CA TYR A 16 5.10 -0.67 -18.88
C TYR A 16 5.61 0.77 -19.00
N GLU A 17 4.87 1.76 -18.50
CA GLU A 17 5.20 3.18 -18.66
C GLU A 17 6.38 3.61 -17.78
N ASN A 18 6.49 3.07 -16.56
CA ASN A 18 7.57 3.40 -15.64
C ASN A 18 8.93 3.04 -16.26
N TYR A 19 9.04 1.88 -16.93
CA TYR A 19 10.25 1.51 -17.65
C TYR A 19 10.36 2.09 -19.07
N ALA A 20 9.26 2.51 -19.69
CA ALA A 20 9.30 3.23 -20.97
C ALA A 20 10.07 4.55 -20.80
N SER A 21 9.85 5.25 -19.68
CA SER A 21 10.43 6.56 -19.40
C SER A 21 11.95 6.58 -19.26
N ILE A 22 12.59 5.41 -19.09
CA ILE A 22 14.02 5.27 -18.77
C ILE A 22 14.84 4.73 -19.98
N ARG A 23 14.20 4.42 -21.12
CA ARG A 23 14.87 3.79 -22.27
C ARG A 23 15.42 4.76 -23.32
N LYS A 24 16.37 4.26 -24.12
CA LYS A 24 16.76 4.84 -25.42
C LYS A 24 15.64 4.61 -26.45
N GLU A 25 15.43 5.56 -27.37
CA GLU A 25 14.34 5.51 -28.37
C GLU A 25 14.31 4.21 -29.19
N ASN A 26 13.11 3.62 -29.37
CA ASN A 26 12.73 2.54 -30.30
C ASN A 26 12.92 1.06 -29.88
N ASP A 27 13.07 0.73 -28.59
CA ASP A 27 13.05 -0.67 -28.11
C ASP A 27 11.70 -0.99 -27.42
N PRO A 28 10.95 -2.05 -27.81
CA PRO A 28 9.68 -2.41 -27.16
C PRO A 28 9.83 -2.60 -25.65
N VAL A 29 8.95 -1.95 -24.90
CA VAL A 29 8.93 -2.02 -23.44
C VAL A 29 8.60 -3.45 -23.02
N TYR A 30 9.41 -4.04 -22.14
CA TYR A 30 9.36 -5.45 -21.74
C TYR A 30 9.42 -6.48 -22.87
N GLY A 31 9.94 -6.10 -24.05
CA GLY A 31 9.93 -6.98 -25.22
C GLY A 31 8.52 -7.21 -25.79
N VAL A 32 7.54 -6.41 -25.38
CA VAL A 32 6.14 -6.47 -25.85
C VAL A 32 5.70 -5.13 -26.45
N GLY A 33 4.67 -5.19 -27.29
CA GLY A 33 4.12 -4.00 -27.96
C GLY A 33 3.01 -3.31 -27.19
N SER A 34 2.54 -3.89 -26.08
CA SER A 34 1.42 -3.37 -25.30
C SER A 34 1.58 -3.69 -23.81
N ALA A 35 0.99 -2.87 -22.94
CA ALA A 35 0.90 -3.17 -21.52
C ALA A 35 0.10 -4.45 -21.25
N GLU A 36 -0.88 -4.81 -22.08
CA GLU A 36 -1.71 -5.99 -21.86
C GLU A 36 -0.91 -7.31 -21.83
N ASP A 37 0.22 -7.35 -22.53
CA ASP A 37 1.12 -8.51 -22.61
C ASP A 37 2.16 -8.58 -21.48
N VAL A 38 2.14 -7.61 -20.57
CA VAL A 38 3.01 -7.58 -19.39
C VAL A 38 2.41 -8.50 -18.32
N VAL A 39 3.23 -9.43 -17.81
CA VAL A 39 2.84 -10.37 -16.74
C VAL A 39 3.54 -10.09 -15.41
N ILE A 40 4.35 -9.03 -15.36
CA ILE A 40 5.04 -8.59 -14.14
C ILE A 40 4.10 -7.67 -13.36
N THR A 41 3.91 -7.96 -12.07
CA THR A 41 2.94 -7.31 -11.18
C THR A 41 3.68 -6.81 -9.95
N PRO A 42 3.79 -5.50 -9.70
CA PRO A 42 4.36 -4.99 -8.47
C PRO A 42 3.54 -5.44 -7.27
N VAL A 43 4.21 -5.64 -6.14
CA VAL A 43 3.54 -5.96 -4.87
C VAL A 43 4.06 -5.07 -3.77
N THR A 44 3.18 -4.68 -2.86
CA THR A 44 3.57 -4.04 -1.61
C THR A 44 4.31 -5.04 -0.71
N TYR A 45 5.02 -4.53 0.30
CA TYR A 45 5.69 -5.39 1.27
C TYR A 45 4.69 -6.26 2.07
N ASP A 46 3.49 -5.74 2.37
CA ASP A 46 2.46 -6.54 3.02
C ASP A 46 2.00 -7.68 2.10
N GLU A 47 1.67 -7.39 0.84
CA GLU A 47 1.31 -8.40 -0.15
C GLU A 47 2.37 -9.47 -0.33
N LEU A 48 3.64 -9.08 -0.43
CA LEU A 48 4.76 -10.02 -0.50
C LEU A 48 4.73 -11.02 0.66
N ASN A 49 4.43 -10.58 1.89
CA ASN A 49 4.35 -11.49 3.03
C ASN A 49 3.22 -12.52 2.90
N TYR A 50 2.04 -12.13 2.40
CA TYR A 50 0.97 -13.10 2.15
C TYR A 50 1.35 -14.08 1.06
N ILE A 51 1.91 -13.61 -0.06
CA ILE A 51 2.25 -14.48 -1.20
C ILE A 51 3.35 -15.48 -0.80
N LEU A 52 4.38 -15.04 -0.08
CA LEU A 52 5.43 -15.93 0.45
C LEU A 52 4.87 -16.97 1.43
N ASN A 53 3.74 -16.70 2.09
CA ASN A 53 3.07 -17.62 3.01
C ASN A 53 1.85 -18.32 2.39
N ALA A 54 1.54 -18.08 1.11
CA ALA A 54 0.44 -18.70 0.40
C ALA A 54 0.84 -20.09 -0.07
N ASP A 55 -0.13 -21.00 -0.15
CA ASP A 55 0.10 -22.33 -0.70
C ASP A 55 0.40 -22.25 -2.21
N GLY A 56 1.25 -23.17 -2.67
CA GLY A 56 1.56 -23.34 -4.09
C GLY A 56 2.83 -22.63 -4.55
N ARG A 57 3.06 -22.70 -5.86
CA ARG A 57 4.29 -22.24 -6.53
C ARG A 57 4.12 -20.84 -7.09
N HIS A 58 5.04 -19.95 -6.73
CA HIS A 58 5.02 -18.54 -7.12
C HIS A 58 6.34 -18.16 -7.79
N ILE A 59 6.31 -17.16 -8.67
CA ILE A 59 7.54 -16.58 -9.23
C ILE A 59 7.66 -15.15 -8.75
N PHE A 60 8.81 -14.84 -8.16
CA PHE A 60 9.15 -13.48 -7.72
C PHE A 60 10.31 -12.93 -8.54
N LEU A 61 10.24 -11.65 -8.87
CA LEU A 61 11.35 -10.83 -9.33
C LEU A 61 11.65 -9.79 -8.26
N PHE A 62 12.74 -9.99 -7.53
CA PHE A 62 13.27 -8.96 -6.65
C PHE A 62 14.17 -8.04 -7.46
N GLY A 63 13.75 -6.80 -7.66
CA GLY A 63 14.48 -5.86 -8.50
C GLY A 63 13.70 -4.59 -8.76
N GLY A 64 14.32 -3.44 -8.51
CA GLY A 64 13.69 -2.15 -8.74
C GLY A 64 13.84 -1.58 -10.14
N THR A 65 12.99 -0.60 -10.45
CA THR A 65 13.01 0.12 -11.73
C THR A 65 14.23 1.01 -11.89
N TRP A 66 14.85 1.38 -10.78
CA TRP A 66 16.07 2.20 -10.70
C TRP A 66 17.35 1.40 -10.99
N SER A 67 17.32 0.07 -10.94
CA SER A 67 18.49 -0.78 -11.17
C SER A 67 18.73 -1.03 -12.66
N GLU A 68 19.89 -0.59 -13.17
CA GLU A 68 20.30 -0.83 -14.56
C GLU A 68 20.28 -2.33 -14.92
N LYS A 69 20.77 -3.18 -14.01
CA LYS A 69 20.77 -4.64 -14.20
C LYS A 69 19.36 -5.20 -14.35
N THR A 70 18.39 -4.71 -13.55
CA THR A 70 16.99 -5.11 -13.68
C THR A 70 16.43 -4.65 -15.03
N GLN A 71 16.68 -3.39 -15.42
CA GLN A 71 16.22 -2.83 -16.69
C GLN A 71 16.74 -3.63 -17.90
N GLU A 72 17.99 -4.11 -17.85
CA GLU A 72 18.62 -4.89 -18.93
C GLU A 72 17.96 -6.25 -19.19
N VAL A 73 17.34 -6.86 -18.17
CA VAL A 73 16.87 -8.25 -18.24
C VAL A 73 15.35 -8.36 -18.25
N ILE A 74 14.64 -7.35 -17.71
CA ILE A 74 13.21 -7.46 -17.39
C ILE A 74 12.32 -7.75 -18.60
N GLY A 75 12.70 -7.25 -19.79
CA GLY A 75 11.97 -7.58 -21.02
C GLY A 75 12.15 -9.02 -21.46
N ARG A 76 13.35 -9.59 -21.28
CA ARG A 76 13.59 -11.02 -21.58
C ARG A 76 12.83 -11.90 -20.60
N ILE A 77 12.80 -11.53 -19.32
CA ILE A 77 11.98 -12.19 -18.29
C ILE A 77 10.51 -12.22 -18.70
N ASN A 78 9.91 -11.07 -19.07
CA ASN A 78 8.51 -11.02 -19.50
C ASN A 78 8.25 -11.88 -20.75
N CYS A 79 9.11 -11.77 -21.77
CA CYS A 79 8.99 -12.57 -22.99
C CYS A 79 9.00 -14.08 -22.72
N PHE A 80 9.95 -14.58 -21.92
CA PHE A 80 10.02 -16.00 -21.60
C PHE A 80 8.84 -16.44 -20.72
N ALA A 81 8.41 -15.61 -19.77
CA ALA A 81 7.23 -15.89 -18.96
C ALA A 81 5.99 -16.11 -19.85
N VAL A 82 5.71 -15.19 -20.77
CA VAL A 82 4.59 -15.28 -21.72
C VAL A 82 4.72 -16.51 -22.62
N LYS A 83 5.93 -16.79 -23.14
CA LYS A 83 6.21 -17.97 -23.97
C LYS A 83 5.84 -19.28 -23.26
N HIS A 84 6.06 -19.35 -21.95
CA HIS A 84 5.77 -20.51 -21.10
C HIS A 84 4.40 -20.45 -20.41
N GLY A 85 3.50 -19.56 -20.88
CA GLY A 85 2.13 -19.45 -20.35
C GLY A 85 2.03 -18.97 -18.90
N ILE A 86 3.08 -18.33 -18.37
CA ILE A 86 3.07 -17.72 -17.05
C ILE A 86 2.30 -16.41 -17.12
N SER A 87 1.26 -16.30 -16.29
CA SER A 87 0.36 -15.13 -16.27
C SER A 87 0.70 -14.08 -15.23
N CYS A 88 1.61 -14.39 -14.28
CA CYS A 88 2.00 -13.50 -13.20
C CYS A 88 3.43 -13.75 -12.72
N ILE A 89 4.20 -12.68 -12.54
CA ILE A 89 5.45 -12.62 -11.81
C ILE A 89 5.32 -11.48 -10.80
N TYR A 90 5.50 -11.78 -9.51
CA TYR A 90 5.43 -10.77 -8.46
C TYR A 90 6.73 -9.99 -8.39
N ASN A 91 6.70 -8.70 -8.65
CA ASN A 91 7.86 -7.83 -8.56
C ASN A 91 7.89 -7.08 -7.23
N PHE A 92 8.98 -7.24 -6.49
CA PHE A 92 9.21 -6.49 -5.28
C PHE A 92 10.46 -5.62 -5.43
N ASP A 93 10.27 -4.30 -5.29
CA ASP A 93 11.34 -3.31 -5.22
C ASP A 93 11.69 -3.09 -3.74
N PHE A 94 12.95 -3.34 -3.38
CA PHE A 94 13.40 -3.08 -2.01
C PHE A 94 13.49 -1.59 -1.70
N SER A 95 13.54 -0.72 -2.70
CA SER A 95 13.38 0.73 -2.57
C SER A 95 11.91 1.08 -2.38
N ALA A 96 11.49 1.42 -1.16
CA ALA A 96 10.05 1.64 -0.90
C ALA A 96 9.50 2.92 -1.58
N ASP A 97 10.36 3.77 -2.13
CA ASP A 97 9.99 4.86 -3.02
C ASP A 97 10.46 4.67 -4.46
N GLY A 98 11.12 3.57 -4.82
CA GLY A 98 11.61 3.32 -6.17
C GLY A 98 12.68 4.29 -6.68
N GLU A 99 13.30 5.09 -5.80
CA GLU A 99 14.29 6.11 -6.18
C GLU A 99 15.75 5.62 -6.08
N GLY A 100 16.00 4.44 -5.51
CA GLY A 100 17.35 3.86 -5.49
C GLY A 100 17.74 3.07 -4.25
N GLU A 101 19.03 2.72 -4.20
CA GLU A 101 19.63 1.93 -3.13
C GLU A 101 19.63 2.66 -1.77
N ASP A 102 19.76 3.99 -1.75
CA ASP A 102 19.75 4.81 -0.52
C ASP A 102 18.42 4.74 0.25
N THR A 103 17.35 4.39 -0.45
CA THR A 103 16.00 4.25 0.10
C THR A 103 15.59 2.78 0.22
N SER A 104 16.51 1.86 -0.09
CA SER A 104 16.30 0.43 0.02
C SER A 104 16.16 -0.01 1.48
N ILE A 105 15.27 -0.97 1.73
CA ILE A 105 15.19 -1.66 3.02
C ILE A 105 16.39 -2.59 3.27
N LYS A 106 17.36 -2.70 2.35
CA LYS A 106 18.56 -3.56 2.44
C LYS A 106 19.79 -2.88 3.04
N ALA A 107 19.62 -1.88 3.89
CA ALA A 107 20.74 -1.11 4.43
C ALA A 107 21.59 -1.89 5.45
N ASP A 108 22.88 -2.10 5.17
CA ASP A 108 23.82 -2.82 6.04
C ASP A 108 24.21 -1.97 7.26
N LEU A 109 24.14 -2.56 8.46
CA LEU A 109 24.64 -1.92 9.68
C LEU A 109 26.14 -1.65 9.67
N ARG A 110 26.95 -2.44 8.93
CA ARG A 110 28.42 -2.30 8.90
C ARG A 110 28.88 -1.04 8.17
N GLU A 111 28.10 -0.59 7.20
CA GLU A 111 28.41 0.61 6.41
C GLU A 111 27.95 1.89 7.10
N GLN A 112 27.36 1.78 8.30
CA GLN A 112 26.83 2.91 9.05
C GLN A 112 27.83 3.41 10.11
N GLU A 113 28.16 4.69 10.05
CA GLU A 113 29.12 5.36 10.96
C GLU A 113 28.72 5.37 12.45
N SER A 114 27.53 4.87 12.81
CA SER A 114 26.87 5.12 14.10
C SER A 114 26.45 3.87 14.88
N TYR A 115 26.75 2.66 14.40
CA TYR A 115 26.38 1.43 15.10
C TYR A 115 27.36 1.08 16.22
N ASP A 116 26.90 1.22 17.46
CA ASP A 116 27.71 1.13 18.68
C ASP A 116 27.71 -0.28 19.33
N GLY A 117 27.13 -1.28 18.66
CA GLY A 117 27.06 -2.68 19.09
C GLY A 117 25.76 -3.08 19.81
N PRO A 118 25.55 -4.40 20.03
CA PRO A 118 24.35 -4.94 20.67
C PRO A 118 24.19 -4.42 22.11
N GLY A 119 22.98 -4.02 22.50
CA GLY A 119 22.65 -3.63 23.88
C GLY A 119 22.76 -2.14 24.24
N LYS A 120 23.13 -1.25 23.31
CA LYS A 120 23.02 0.21 23.53
C LYS A 120 21.67 0.74 23.03
N LYS A 121 20.87 1.31 23.95
CA LYS A 121 19.45 1.68 23.78
C LYS A 121 19.14 2.85 22.83
N THR A 122 20.12 3.41 22.14
CA THR A 122 19.88 4.52 21.20
C THR A 122 20.68 4.32 19.93
N PRO A 123 20.09 3.70 18.91
CA PRO A 123 20.62 3.78 17.55
C PRO A 123 20.47 5.23 17.08
N LYS A 124 21.55 6.01 17.14
CA LYS A 124 21.57 7.35 16.54
C LYS A 124 21.76 7.18 15.03
N LYS A 125 20.65 7.05 14.30
CA LYS A 125 20.55 6.88 12.82
C LYS A 125 20.75 5.46 12.27
N CYS A 126 20.30 4.40 12.97
CA CYS A 126 20.24 3.09 12.29
C CYS A 126 19.25 3.16 11.14
N ALA A 127 19.61 2.61 9.97
CA ALA A 127 18.68 2.41 8.87
C ALA A 127 17.48 1.66 9.39
N PRO A 128 16.34 2.33 9.60
CA PRO A 128 15.33 1.80 10.48
C PRO A 128 14.77 0.49 9.93
N TYR A 129 14.84 0.24 8.63
CA TYR A 129 14.04 -0.76 7.93
C TYR A 129 14.79 -2.03 7.51
N ASN A 130 16.05 -2.20 7.95
CA ASN A 130 16.80 -3.41 7.61
C ASN A 130 16.24 -4.69 8.24
N TYR A 131 15.42 -4.54 9.28
CA TYR A 131 14.60 -5.60 9.83
C TYR A 131 13.64 -6.21 8.80
N GLU A 132 13.00 -5.38 7.99
CA GLU A 132 12.00 -5.79 7.01
C GLU A 132 12.61 -6.72 5.96
N TYR A 133 13.84 -6.42 5.51
CA TYR A 133 14.63 -7.31 4.68
C TYR A 133 15.01 -8.60 5.42
N GLY A 134 15.54 -8.45 6.64
CA GLY A 134 15.98 -9.57 7.47
C GLY A 134 14.88 -10.59 7.75
N GLU A 135 13.64 -10.14 7.96
CA GLU A 135 12.48 -11.03 8.15
C GLU A 135 12.10 -11.78 6.88
N ILE A 136 12.06 -11.11 5.71
CA ILE A 136 11.77 -11.78 4.44
C ILE A 136 12.74 -12.95 4.26
N VAL A 137 14.04 -12.69 4.44
CA VAL A 137 15.08 -13.69 4.23
C VAL A 137 15.04 -14.79 5.28
N SER A 138 15.10 -14.42 6.56
CA SER A 138 15.22 -15.39 7.65
C SER A 138 14.02 -16.31 7.79
N ARG A 139 12.83 -15.86 7.38
CA ARG A 139 11.59 -16.65 7.50
C ARG A 139 11.19 -17.37 6.23
N ASN A 140 11.31 -16.70 5.08
CA ASN A 140 10.73 -17.21 3.84
C ASN A 140 11.80 -17.73 2.86
N LEU A 141 13.00 -17.16 2.84
CA LEU A 141 14.09 -17.53 1.92
C LEU A 141 15.21 -18.28 2.66
N THR A 142 14.84 -19.32 3.41
CA THR A 142 15.73 -19.97 4.40
C THR A 142 16.96 -20.66 3.81
N ASP A 143 16.93 -20.97 2.52
CA ASP A 143 17.98 -21.62 1.74
C ASP A 143 18.72 -20.66 0.79
N LEU A 144 18.47 -19.34 0.91
CA LEU A 144 19.11 -18.29 0.09
C LEU A 144 20.65 -18.34 0.14
N GLY A 145 21.23 -18.76 1.27
CA GLY A 145 22.69 -18.90 1.42
C GLY A 145 23.34 -19.92 0.48
N SER A 146 22.54 -20.73 -0.23
CA SER A 146 23.04 -21.61 -1.31
C SER A 146 23.29 -20.86 -2.63
N TRP A 147 22.82 -19.62 -2.71
CA TRP A 147 22.79 -18.81 -3.94
C TRP A 147 23.65 -17.55 -3.86
N THR A 148 24.05 -17.14 -2.65
CA THR A 148 24.87 -15.95 -2.42
C THR A 148 25.79 -16.21 -1.24
N ASP A 149 27.06 -15.81 -1.39
CA ASP A 149 28.05 -15.82 -0.32
C ASP A 149 28.07 -14.50 0.47
N ASP A 150 27.39 -13.47 -0.06
CA ASP A 150 27.30 -12.17 0.58
C ASP A 150 26.26 -12.20 1.70
N GLU A 151 26.54 -11.45 2.75
CA GLU A 151 25.70 -11.38 3.94
C GLU A 151 25.55 -9.93 4.36
N ILE A 152 24.42 -9.62 4.98
CA ILE A 152 24.13 -8.33 5.61
C ILE A 152 23.84 -8.54 7.08
N ILE A 153 24.18 -7.56 7.90
CA ILE A 153 23.82 -7.54 9.32
C ILE A 153 22.68 -6.54 9.51
N TYR A 154 21.59 -6.97 10.12
CA TYR A 154 20.44 -6.15 10.48
C TYR A 154 20.12 -6.23 11.97
N LEU A 155 19.27 -5.33 12.47
CA LEU A 155 18.74 -5.41 13.83
C LEU A 155 17.40 -6.12 13.81
N ASP A 156 17.33 -7.27 14.47
CA ASP A 156 16.08 -7.98 14.65
C ASP A 156 15.11 -7.20 15.56
N LEU A 157 13.95 -7.79 15.87
CA LEU A 157 12.94 -7.20 16.74
C LEU A 157 13.46 -6.79 18.13
N TYR A 158 14.44 -7.52 18.66
CA TYR A 158 15.02 -7.34 19.98
C TYR A 158 16.22 -6.40 19.97
N TYR A 159 16.53 -5.82 18.80
CA TYR A 159 17.73 -5.01 18.56
C TYR A 159 19.01 -5.84 18.71
N ASP A 160 18.92 -7.14 18.48
CA ASP A 160 20.07 -8.01 18.35
C ASP A 160 20.56 -7.96 16.89
N ALA A 161 21.88 -7.91 16.73
CA ALA A 161 22.50 -7.97 15.42
C ALA A 161 22.40 -9.41 14.88
N VAL A 162 21.66 -9.56 13.79
CA VAL A 162 21.46 -10.83 13.09
C VAL A 162 22.07 -10.73 11.70
N LYS A 163 22.68 -11.82 11.27
CA LYS A 163 23.32 -11.94 9.97
C LYS A 163 22.47 -12.84 9.08
N VAL A 164 22.18 -12.39 7.87
CA VAL A 164 21.44 -13.14 6.86
C VAL A 164 22.09 -12.98 5.48
N PRO A 165 21.87 -13.92 4.55
CA PRO A 165 22.33 -13.78 3.17
C PRO A 165 21.79 -12.51 2.51
N LEU A 166 22.61 -11.88 1.66
CA LEU A 166 22.27 -10.66 0.91
C LEU A 166 21.82 -11.02 -0.51
N LEU A 167 20.60 -10.59 -0.85
CA LEU A 167 20.01 -10.70 -2.16
C LEU A 167 20.42 -9.50 -3.02
N HIS A 168 21.09 -9.81 -4.12
CA HIS A 168 21.47 -8.86 -5.15
C HIS A 168 20.43 -8.78 -6.25
N GLU A 169 20.06 -7.57 -6.64
CA GLU A 169 19.06 -7.35 -7.68
C GLU A 169 19.72 -7.29 -9.07
N PRO A 170 19.04 -7.81 -10.13
CA PRO A 170 17.77 -8.54 -10.10
C PRO A 170 17.95 -9.99 -9.63
N PHE A 171 16.99 -10.50 -8.86
CA PHE A 171 16.92 -11.90 -8.46
C PHE A 171 15.56 -12.49 -8.85
N LEU A 172 15.56 -13.39 -9.83
CA LEU A 172 14.35 -14.07 -10.31
C LEU A 172 14.27 -15.45 -9.66
N VAL A 173 13.16 -15.78 -9.02
CA VAL A 173 13.05 -17.02 -8.24
C VAL A 173 11.71 -17.72 -8.44
N LEU A 174 11.77 -19.04 -8.62
CA LEU A 174 10.65 -19.96 -8.47
C LEU A 174 10.62 -20.47 -7.02
N TYR A 175 9.51 -20.20 -6.35
CA TYR A 175 9.33 -20.33 -4.91
C TYR A 175 8.17 -21.26 -4.57
N ASP A 176 8.33 -22.10 -3.55
CA ASP A 176 7.26 -22.84 -2.89
C ASP A 176 7.62 -23.07 -1.43
N LYS A 177 6.88 -22.47 -0.50
CA LYS A 177 7.17 -22.55 0.94
C LYS A 177 7.20 -23.99 1.47
N ASP A 178 6.51 -24.91 0.81
CA ASP A 178 6.36 -26.30 1.25
C ASP A 178 7.24 -27.29 0.47
N ASP A 179 8.15 -26.81 -0.40
CA ASP A 179 9.05 -27.69 -1.13
C ASP A 179 9.99 -28.44 -0.17
N PRO A 180 10.10 -29.78 -0.28
CA PRO A 180 10.85 -30.58 0.67
C PRO A 180 12.37 -30.36 0.63
N MET A 181 12.91 -29.77 -0.45
CA MET A 181 14.35 -29.49 -0.61
C MET A 181 14.73 -28.09 -0.14
N GLY A 182 13.76 -27.22 0.12
CA GLY A 182 13.95 -25.83 0.48
C GLY A 182 13.05 -24.91 -0.35
N PRO A 183 12.65 -23.75 0.18
CA PRO A 183 11.61 -22.94 -0.45
C PRO A 183 12.02 -22.32 -1.79
N ILE A 184 13.32 -22.24 -2.10
CA ILE A 184 13.82 -21.80 -3.41
C ILE A 184 14.03 -23.03 -4.29
N ILE A 185 13.07 -23.30 -5.18
CA ILE A 185 13.16 -24.40 -6.15
C ILE A 185 14.27 -24.12 -7.18
N TYR A 186 14.29 -22.90 -7.70
CA TYR A 186 15.28 -22.43 -8.67
C TYR A 186 15.37 -20.91 -8.64
N ALA A 187 16.58 -20.37 -8.77
CA ALA A 187 16.79 -18.94 -8.88
C ALA A 187 17.82 -18.59 -9.95
N VAL A 188 17.69 -17.38 -10.48
CA VAL A 188 18.65 -16.73 -11.36
C VAL A 188 19.11 -15.47 -10.64
N ASP A 189 20.38 -15.48 -10.22
CA ASP A 189 21.05 -14.33 -9.61
C ASP A 189 21.55 -13.35 -10.68
N PRO A 190 21.98 -12.12 -10.30
CA PRO A 190 22.44 -11.12 -11.26
C PRO A 190 23.60 -11.57 -12.15
N ASP A 191 24.47 -12.45 -11.66
CA ASP A 191 25.64 -12.93 -12.39
C ASP A 191 25.29 -14.04 -13.39
N ARG A 192 24.07 -14.58 -13.32
CA ARG A 192 23.56 -15.69 -14.14
C ARG A 192 22.38 -15.29 -15.04
N MET A 193 22.07 -14.00 -15.20
CA MET A 193 20.95 -13.48 -16.03
C MET A 193 21.14 -13.63 -17.56
N THR A 194 21.48 -14.84 -18.02
CA THR A 194 21.49 -15.20 -19.45
C THR A 194 20.13 -15.72 -19.91
N ASP A 195 19.87 -15.65 -21.21
CA ASP A 195 18.60 -16.11 -21.80
C ASP A 195 18.30 -17.58 -21.47
N ASP A 196 19.31 -18.45 -21.57
CA ASP A 196 19.17 -19.87 -21.23
C ASP A 196 18.78 -20.08 -19.75
N GLN A 197 19.34 -19.29 -18.83
CA GLN A 197 19.06 -19.43 -17.40
C GLN A 197 17.66 -18.90 -17.04
N ILE A 198 17.28 -17.76 -17.63
CA ILE A 198 15.94 -17.17 -17.44
C ILE A 198 14.88 -18.12 -18.02
N GLU A 199 15.07 -18.61 -19.26
CA GLU A 199 14.13 -19.54 -19.89
C GLU A 199 14.04 -20.88 -19.12
N ASN A 200 15.17 -21.36 -18.59
CA ASN A 200 15.20 -22.60 -17.80
C ASN A 200 14.35 -22.50 -16.53
N LEU A 201 14.31 -21.35 -15.84
CA LEU A 201 13.43 -21.16 -14.68
C LEU A 201 11.96 -21.39 -15.05
N PHE A 202 11.51 -20.85 -16.18
CA PHE A 202 10.13 -21.02 -16.64
C PHE A 202 9.84 -22.43 -17.15
N SER A 203 10.81 -23.07 -17.81
CA SER A 203 10.73 -24.49 -18.19
C SER A 203 10.61 -25.40 -16.97
N ILE A 204 11.33 -25.09 -15.88
CA ILE A 204 11.20 -25.80 -14.60
C ILE A 204 9.79 -25.57 -14.04
N ALA A 205 9.31 -24.33 -13.99
CA ALA A 205 7.96 -24.03 -13.49
C ALA A 205 6.86 -24.83 -14.24
N GLU A 206 6.96 -24.94 -15.57
CA GLU A 206 6.07 -25.78 -16.39
C GLU A 206 6.19 -27.27 -16.03
N SER A 207 7.40 -27.78 -15.81
CA SER A 207 7.62 -29.19 -15.48
C SER A 207 6.97 -29.61 -14.16
N TYR A 208 6.81 -28.66 -13.24
CA TYR A 208 6.09 -28.87 -11.98
C TYR A 208 4.58 -28.61 -12.10
N GLY A 209 4.08 -28.19 -13.28
CA GLY A 209 2.66 -27.97 -13.56
C GLY A 209 2.21 -26.50 -13.53
N GLY A 210 3.12 -25.54 -13.72
CA GLY A 210 2.82 -24.10 -13.77
C GLY A 210 2.83 -23.41 -12.40
N VAL A 211 2.42 -22.14 -12.34
CA VAL A 211 2.40 -21.35 -11.08
C VAL A 211 0.98 -21.21 -10.53
N THR A 212 0.87 -20.93 -9.24
CA THR A 212 -0.39 -20.68 -8.54
C THR A 212 -0.66 -19.18 -8.51
N PRO A 213 -1.78 -18.70 -9.06
CA PRO A 213 -2.10 -17.28 -9.00
C PRO A 213 -2.53 -16.89 -7.58
N TYR A 214 -2.03 -15.74 -7.15
CA TYR A 214 -2.45 -15.00 -5.96
C TYR A 214 -2.66 -13.54 -6.36
N THR A 215 -3.91 -13.08 -6.38
CA THR A 215 -4.28 -11.78 -6.91
C THR A 215 -4.36 -10.72 -5.81
N HIS A 216 -4.39 -9.44 -6.20
CA HIS A 216 -4.74 -8.36 -5.28
C HIS A 216 -6.09 -8.57 -4.56
N GLN A 217 -7.05 -9.26 -5.19
CA GLN A 217 -8.33 -9.58 -4.53
C GLN A 217 -8.17 -10.66 -3.47
N ASP A 218 -7.32 -11.66 -3.72
CA ASP A 218 -6.99 -12.70 -2.73
C ASP A 218 -6.30 -12.05 -1.51
N TYR A 219 -5.33 -11.15 -1.75
CA TYR A 219 -4.74 -10.32 -0.70
C TYR A 219 -5.81 -9.53 0.07
N MET A 220 -6.67 -8.77 -0.62
CA MET A 220 -7.67 -7.95 0.08
C MET A 220 -8.62 -8.79 0.93
N TYR A 221 -8.99 -9.99 0.46
CA TYR A 221 -9.79 -10.94 1.22
C TYR A 221 -9.06 -11.44 2.47
N ASP A 222 -7.83 -11.95 2.33
CA ASP A 222 -7.06 -12.54 3.43
C ASP A 222 -6.58 -11.47 4.44
N ALA A 223 -6.20 -10.29 3.94
CA ALA A 223 -5.78 -9.15 4.76
C ALA A 223 -6.92 -8.63 5.64
N PHE A 224 -8.13 -8.48 5.10
CA PHE A 224 -9.27 -7.94 5.84
C PHE A 224 -10.17 -8.99 6.50
N LYS A 225 -9.65 -10.21 6.71
CA LYS A 225 -10.32 -11.25 7.48
C LYS A 225 -10.27 -10.94 8.99
N ILE A 226 -11.40 -10.44 9.53
CA ILE A 226 -11.49 -9.86 10.89
C ILE A 226 -11.38 -10.94 12.00
N ASN A 227 -11.83 -12.16 11.73
CA ASN A 227 -11.99 -13.19 12.77
C ASN A 227 -10.68 -13.81 13.31
N GLU A 228 -9.55 -13.64 12.63
CA GLU A 228 -8.27 -14.27 13.03
C GLU A 228 -7.34 -13.32 13.81
N ARG A 229 -7.56 -12.00 13.77
CA ARG A 229 -6.61 -10.99 14.27
C ARG A 229 -6.90 -10.42 15.66
N GLY A 230 -7.86 -11.00 16.39
CA GLY A 230 -8.09 -10.65 17.79
C GLY A 230 -8.60 -9.22 18.05
N HIS A 231 -9.20 -8.54 17.07
CA HIS A 231 -9.86 -7.25 17.30
C HIS A 231 -11.03 -7.42 18.28
N ALA A 232 -11.22 -6.45 19.17
CA ALA A 232 -12.19 -6.51 20.27
C ALA A 232 -13.66 -6.67 19.82
N PHE A 233 -13.94 -6.53 18.52
CA PHE A 233 -15.26 -6.67 17.92
C PHE A 233 -15.21 -7.90 16.99
N LYS A 234 -15.85 -9.00 17.42
CA LYS A 234 -16.10 -10.14 16.54
C LYS A 234 -17.19 -9.75 15.55
N THR A 235 -16.82 -9.45 14.32
CA THR A 235 -17.75 -9.21 13.21
C THR A 235 -17.57 -10.31 12.16
N GLU A 236 -18.51 -10.39 11.21
CA GLU A 236 -18.28 -11.16 9.99
C GLU A 236 -17.06 -10.60 9.24
N ASP A 237 -16.42 -11.45 8.42
CA ASP A 237 -15.30 -11.05 7.57
C ASP A 237 -15.72 -9.84 6.71
N ALA A 238 -14.79 -8.91 6.46
CA ALA A 238 -15.12 -7.70 5.70
C ALA A 238 -15.61 -8.05 4.29
N PHE A 239 -14.97 -9.04 3.66
CA PHE A 239 -15.31 -9.55 2.34
C PHE A 239 -15.73 -11.01 2.42
N LYS A 240 -16.65 -11.42 1.54
CA LYS A 240 -16.96 -12.85 1.35
C LYS A 240 -15.97 -13.46 0.36
N LYS A 241 -15.70 -14.76 0.51
CA LYS A 241 -14.83 -15.48 -0.42
C LYS A 241 -15.41 -15.43 -1.84
N GLY A 242 -14.62 -14.97 -2.80
CA GLY A 242 -15.04 -14.80 -4.20
C GLY A 242 -15.95 -13.60 -4.44
N GLU A 243 -16.13 -12.70 -3.46
CA GLU A 243 -16.77 -11.41 -3.67
C GLU A 243 -15.93 -10.56 -4.63
N GLN A 244 -16.61 -9.80 -5.50
CA GLN A 244 -15.91 -8.84 -6.35
C GLN A 244 -15.33 -7.72 -5.49
N ILE A 245 -14.01 -7.53 -5.56
CA ILE A 245 -13.31 -6.45 -4.88
C ILE A 245 -12.75 -5.47 -5.92
N ASN A 246 -13.24 -4.23 -5.87
CA ASN A 246 -12.85 -3.13 -6.76
C ASN A 246 -11.82 -2.17 -6.09
N ILE A 247 -11.23 -2.61 -4.99
CA ILE A 247 -10.16 -1.92 -4.26
C ILE A 247 -8.84 -2.62 -4.62
N THR A 248 -7.88 -1.86 -5.14
CA THR A 248 -6.56 -2.35 -5.57
C THR A 248 -5.50 -1.74 -4.64
N PRO A 249 -4.79 -2.53 -3.83
CA PRO A 249 -3.62 -2.06 -3.11
C PRO A 249 -2.57 -1.54 -4.09
N VAL A 250 -1.84 -0.49 -3.71
CA VAL A 250 -0.77 0.13 -4.50
C VAL A 250 0.43 0.44 -3.61
N THR A 251 1.62 0.32 -4.19
CA THR A 251 2.86 0.88 -3.66
C THR A 251 2.81 2.42 -3.71
N LEU A 252 3.74 3.07 -2.98
CA LEU A 252 3.89 4.52 -3.03
C LEU A 252 4.27 5.01 -4.44
N GLN A 253 5.09 4.23 -5.16
CA GLN A 253 5.53 4.55 -6.52
C GLN A 253 4.35 4.49 -7.51
N GLU A 254 3.55 3.43 -7.45
CA GLU A 254 2.33 3.29 -8.26
C GLU A 254 1.34 4.42 -7.99
N LEU A 255 1.11 4.77 -6.71
CA LEU A 255 0.21 5.87 -6.37
C LEU A 255 0.67 7.21 -6.97
N ARG A 256 1.97 7.53 -6.87
CA ARG A 256 2.51 8.76 -7.49
C ARG A 256 2.34 8.74 -8.99
N TRP A 257 2.60 7.61 -9.65
CA TRP A 257 2.40 7.47 -11.09
C TRP A 257 0.93 7.70 -11.46
N ILE A 258 -0.02 7.05 -10.78
CA ILE A 258 -1.47 7.22 -11.00
C ILE A 258 -1.86 8.69 -10.88
N LEU A 259 -1.43 9.36 -9.81
CA LEU A 259 -1.79 10.77 -9.57
C LEU A 259 -1.11 11.75 -10.52
N SER A 260 -0.11 11.31 -11.28
CA SER A 260 0.50 12.08 -12.37
C SER A 260 -0.25 11.92 -13.70
N GLN A 261 -1.08 10.87 -13.84
CA GLN A 261 -1.83 10.60 -15.07
C GLN A 261 -3.01 11.57 -15.27
N GLU A 262 -3.45 11.70 -16.52
CA GLU A 262 -4.68 12.44 -16.87
C GLU A 262 -5.93 11.71 -16.37
N GLY A 263 -6.90 12.49 -15.91
CA GLY A 263 -8.20 11.97 -15.47
C GLY A 263 -8.47 12.17 -13.98
N SER A 264 -9.50 11.47 -13.52
CA SER A 264 -9.91 11.47 -12.11
C SER A 264 -9.68 10.10 -11.49
N PHE A 265 -9.24 10.07 -10.23
CA PHE A 265 -8.93 8.85 -9.48
C PHE A 265 -9.59 8.85 -8.10
N MET A 266 -9.93 7.65 -7.59
CA MET A 266 -10.31 7.48 -6.19
C MET A 266 -9.16 6.82 -5.44
N VAL A 267 -8.74 7.43 -4.33
CA VAL A 267 -7.62 6.97 -3.50
C VAL A 267 -8.09 6.74 -2.08
N LEU A 268 -7.72 5.61 -1.48
CA LEU A 268 -8.03 5.25 -0.11
C LEU A 268 -6.74 5.04 0.68
N PHE A 269 -6.48 5.87 1.68
CA PHE A 269 -5.49 5.55 2.70
C PHE A 269 -6.16 4.64 3.72
N ALA A 270 -5.77 3.37 3.77
CA ALA A 270 -6.33 2.38 4.67
C ALA A 270 -5.37 1.20 4.81
N GLY A 271 -5.53 0.45 5.90
CA GLY A 271 -4.77 -0.78 6.10
C GLY A 271 -5.57 -1.78 6.92
N ALA A 272 -5.35 -3.06 6.66
CA ALA A 272 -6.02 -4.15 7.35
C ALA A 272 -5.81 -4.10 8.87
N TRP A 273 -4.71 -3.53 9.32
CA TRP A 273 -4.38 -3.34 10.73
C TRP A 273 -5.28 -2.36 11.49
N CYS A 274 -5.96 -1.46 10.78
CA CYS A 274 -6.79 -0.43 11.39
C CYS A 274 -8.22 -0.93 11.58
N ALA A 275 -8.66 -0.98 12.84
CA ALA A 275 -10.02 -1.39 13.19
C ALA A 275 -11.11 -0.53 12.51
N ASN A 276 -10.84 0.77 12.30
CA ASN A 276 -11.76 1.64 11.57
C ASN A 276 -11.80 1.31 10.07
N SER A 277 -10.65 1.01 9.46
CA SER A 277 -10.59 0.57 8.06
C SER A 277 -11.33 -0.77 7.88
N GLN A 278 -11.09 -1.76 8.75
CA GLN A 278 -11.83 -3.02 8.77
C GLN A 278 -13.35 -2.81 8.84
N ALA A 279 -13.81 -1.87 9.68
CA ALA A 279 -15.22 -1.60 9.89
C ALA A 279 -15.94 -1.06 8.64
N CYS A 280 -15.23 -0.40 7.72
CA CYS A 280 -15.86 0.33 6.61
C CYS A 280 -15.36 -0.05 5.21
N ILE A 281 -14.25 -0.77 5.09
CA ILE A 281 -13.60 -1.10 3.80
C ILE A 281 -14.59 -1.73 2.82
N ALA A 282 -15.44 -2.60 3.34
CA ALA A 282 -16.37 -3.34 2.52
C ALA A 282 -17.55 -2.46 2.07
N THR A 283 -17.90 -1.40 2.82
CA THR A 283 -18.86 -0.38 2.37
C THR A 283 -18.28 0.49 1.28
N VAL A 284 -16.99 0.83 1.40
CA VAL A 284 -16.26 1.52 0.33
C VAL A 284 -16.23 0.64 -0.93
N ASN A 285 -16.01 -0.68 -0.78
CA ASN A 285 -16.07 -1.64 -1.90
C ASN A 285 -17.46 -1.75 -2.52
N ASP A 286 -18.53 -1.84 -1.72
CA ASP A 286 -19.89 -1.89 -2.24
C ASP A 286 -20.20 -0.69 -3.14
N TYR A 287 -19.78 0.52 -2.75
CA TYR A 287 -19.93 1.71 -3.58
C TYR A 287 -19.13 1.59 -4.88
N ALA A 288 -17.88 1.11 -4.78
CA ALA A 288 -17.03 0.90 -5.95
C ALA A 288 -17.65 -0.11 -6.93
N VAL A 289 -18.17 -1.24 -6.42
CA VAL A 289 -18.83 -2.28 -7.23
C VAL A 289 -20.14 -1.77 -7.83
N ALA A 290 -21.01 -1.13 -7.02
CA ALA A 290 -22.30 -0.63 -7.48
C ALA A 290 -22.14 0.40 -8.62
N ASN A 291 -21.07 1.18 -8.58
CA ASN A 291 -20.79 2.25 -9.52
C ASN A 291 -19.74 1.87 -10.58
N ASP A 292 -19.24 0.63 -10.61
CA ASP A 292 -18.19 0.15 -11.53
C ASP A 292 -16.92 1.05 -11.52
N LEU A 293 -16.53 1.46 -10.32
CA LEU A 293 -15.36 2.31 -10.04
C LEU A 293 -14.21 1.45 -9.53
N ARG A 294 -12.98 1.92 -9.75
CA ARG A 294 -11.77 1.37 -9.10
C ARG A 294 -11.29 2.33 -8.01
N ILE A 295 -10.84 1.78 -6.89
CA ILE A 295 -10.24 2.52 -5.78
C ILE A 295 -8.82 2.04 -5.59
N TYR A 296 -7.86 2.95 -5.59
CA TYR A 296 -6.45 2.64 -5.28
C TYR A 296 -6.21 2.81 -3.79
N MET A 297 -5.82 1.74 -3.11
CA MET A 297 -5.60 1.75 -1.67
C MET A 297 -4.10 1.77 -1.36
N ILE A 298 -3.65 2.75 -0.59
CA ILE A 298 -2.29 2.75 -0.04
C ILE A 298 -2.35 2.47 1.46
N ASP A 299 -1.59 1.46 1.90
CA ASP A 299 -1.35 1.25 3.31
C ASP A 299 -0.23 2.18 3.78
N ILE A 300 -0.54 3.04 4.75
CA ILE A 300 0.45 3.94 5.35
C ILE A 300 1.45 3.20 6.25
N ARG A 301 1.21 1.92 6.54
CA ARG A 301 2.16 0.99 7.13
C ARG A 301 2.77 0.11 6.05
N ILE A 302 4.09 0.15 5.94
CA ILE A 302 4.82 -0.68 4.97
C ILE A 302 4.57 -2.17 5.26
N ASP A 303 4.50 -2.53 6.54
CA ASP A 303 4.35 -3.91 7.02
C ASP A 303 2.91 -4.38 7.16
N GLY A 304 1.90 -3.53 6.89
CA GLY A 304 0.48 -3.85 7.06
C GLY A 304 0.08 -4.41 8.44
N LYS A 305 0.94 -4.26 9.47
CA LYS A 305 0.88 -4.97 10.77
C LYS A 305 1.00 -6.49 10.68
N TYR A 306 1.33 -7.07 9.53
CA TYR A 306 1.52 -8.51 9.36
C TYR A 306 2.41 -9.15 10.43
N PRO A 307 3.58 -8.57 10.79
CA PRO A 307 4.42 -9.15 11.84
C PRO A 307 3.77 -9.18 13.23
N ILE A 308 2.87 -8.23 13.54
CA ILE A 308 2.11 -8.26 14.81
C ILE A 308 1.03 -9.34 14.74
N ASP A 309 0.26 -9.38 13.65
CA ASP A 309 -0.95 -10.18 13.55
C ASP A 309 -0.67 -11.67 13.35
N PHE A 310 0.37 -12.01 12.59
CA PHE A 310 0.71 -13.40 12.27
C PHE A 310 1.87 -13.94 13.11
N TRP A 311 2.82 -13.09 13.48
CA TRP A 311 4.03 -13.53 14.17
C TRP A 311 4.08 -13.09 15.64
N GLY A 312 3.19 -12.19 16.09
CA GLY A 312 2.99 -11.85 17.49
C GLY A 312 3.93 -10.78 18.07
N TYR A 313 4.55 -9.93 17.25
CA TYR A 313 5.61 -9.01 17.71
C TYR A 313 5.28 -7.51 17.55
N PRO A 314 5.48 -6.65 18.56
CA PRO A 314 5.07 -5.24 18.52
C PRO A 314 6.08 -4.33 17.78
N ARG A 315 5.98 -4.22 16.45
CA ARG A 315 6.53 -3.07 15.69
C ARG A 315 5.46 -2.46 14.79
N ALA A 316 5.45 -1.13 14.69
CA ALA A 316 4.58 -0.39 13.79
C ALA A 316 5.44 0.53 12.93
N ARG A 317 5.48 0.28 11.62
CA ARG A 317 6.35 1.00 10.69
C ARG A 317 5.51 1.80 9.70
N GLU A 318 5.39 3.09 9.95
CA GLU A 318 4.61 3.99 9.11
C GLU A 318 5.51 4.72 8.11
N LEU A 319 5.05 4.87 6.85
CA LEU A 319 5.71 5.62 5.77
C LEU A 319 6.06 7.06 6.21
N ARG A 320 5.24 7.63 7.09
CA ARG A 320 5.25 9.04 7.51
C ARG A 320 6.15 9.40 8.70
N LEU A 321 6.67 8.42 9.47
CA LEU A 321 7.28 8.71 10.78
C LEU A 321 8.71 8.19 10.95
N ASN A 322 9.12 7.21 10.15
CA ASN A 322 10.22 6.34 10.56
C ASN A 322 11.45 6.38 9.64
N ASN A 323 11.37 6.78 8.34
CA ASN A 323 12.51 6.90 7.40
C ASN A 323 12.55 8.30 6.79
N PRO A 324 13.69 9.02 6.80
CA PRO A 324 13.82 10.23 6.02
C PRO A 324 13.49 10.05 4.52
N ALA A 325 13.91 8.93 3.90
CA ALA A 325 13.63 8.66 2.49
C ALA A 325 12.12 8.47 2.21
N PHE A 326 11.48 7.54 2.91
CA PHE A 326 10.03 7.30 2.77
C PHE A 326 9.21 8.51 3.16
N THR A 327 9.66 9.26 4.17
CA THR A 327 8.98 10.48 4.61
C THR A 327 9.10 11.58 3.57
N LYS A 328 10.26 11.73 2.90
CA LYS A 328 10.45 12.65 1.76
C LYS A 328 9.54 12.28 0.59
N SER A 329 9.52 11.00 0.23
CA SER A 329 8.67 10.48 -0.84
C SER A 329 7.17 10.58 -0.53
N TYR A 330 6.78 10.41 0.73
CA TYR A 330 5.43 10.64 1.21
C TYR A 330 5.08 12.14 1.23
N LEU A 331 6.01 13.03 1.62
CA LEU A 331 5.80 14.47 1.53
C LEU A 331 5.61 14.90 0.07
N ASP A 332 6.44 14.40 -0.84
CA ASP A 332 6.36 14.70 -2.27
C ASP A 332 4.99 14.37 -2.86
N LEU A 333 4.40 13.24 -2.45
CA LEU A 333 3.02 12.88 -2.79
C LEU A 333 2.03 14.00 -2.41
N TRP A 334 2.14 14.57 -1.20
CA TRP A 334 1.21 15.61 -0.78
C TRP A 334 1.47 16.96 -1.45
N GLU A 335 2.72 17.36 -1.58
CA GLU A 335 3.07 18.66 -2.13
C GLU A 335 2.85 18.71 -3.65
N ARG A 336 3.23 17.63 -4.35
CA ARG A 336 3.15 17.56 -5.80
C ARG A 336 1.88 16.92 -6.31
N CYS A 337 1.36 15.87 -5.68
CA CYS A 337 0.21 15.15 -6.22
C CYS A 337 -1.11 15.59 -5.58
N LEU A 338 -1.11 15.97 -4.30
CA LEU A 338 -2.31 16.31 -3.54
C LEU A 338 -2.30 17.72 -2.88
N PRO A 339 -1.82 18.80 -3.54
CA PRO A 339 -1.73 20.11 -2.92
C PRO A 339 -3.10 20.62 -2.44
N GLY A 340 -3.18 21.07 -1.20
CA GLY A 340 -4.42 21.59 -0.62
C GLY A 340 -5.45 20.53 -0.25
N ALA A 341 -5.09 19.24 -0.24
CA ALA A 341 -5.91 18.22 0.38
C ALA A 341 -6.20 18.59 1.85
N PRO A 342 -7.43 18.37 2.35
CA PRO A 342 -7.74 18.68 3.73
C PRO A 342 -6.91 17.76 4.64
N ILE A 343 -6.07 18.37 5.47
CA ILE A 343 -5.26 17.65 6.45
C ILE A 343 -5.95 17.75 7.80
N LEU A 344 -6.24 16.60 8.40
CA LEU A 344 -6.84 16.51 9.72
C LEU A 344 -5.83 15.86 10.65
N CYS A 345 -5.03 16.66 11.37
CA CYS A 345 -4.15 16.18 12.44
C CYS A 345 -4.56 16.80 13.77
N LYS A 346 -4.94 15.97 14.76
CA LYS A 346 -4.85 16.36 16.18
C LYS A 346 -4.93 15.16 17.14
N VAL A 347 -3.79 14.67 17.65
CA VAL A 347 -3.72 14.11 19.01
C VAL A 347 -2.33 14.30 19.63
N SER A 348 -2.29 14.60 20.93
CA SER A 348 -1.09 14.63 21.77
C SER A 348 -1.39 13.96 23.09
N MET A 349 -0.41 13.23 23.63
CA MET A 349 -0.60 12.35 24.79
C MET A 349 -0.30 13.00 26.14
N ASP A 350 0.49 14.07 26.19
CA ASP A 350 0.89 14.67 27.49
C ASP A 350 0.10 15.95 27.84
N THR A 351 -0.76 16.36 26.92
CA THR A 351 -1.77 17.43 26.96
C THR A 351 -2.60 17.23 25.69
N PRO A 352 -3.94 17.26 25.62
CA PRO A 352 -4.62 17.28 24.32
C PRO A 352 -4.16 18.54 23.56
N GLY A 353 -3.30 18.43 22.54
CA GLY A 353 -2.86 19.61 21.77
C GLY A 353 -1.39 19.81 21.32
N LYS A 354 -0.44 18.88 21.46
CA LYS A 354 0.83 18.89 20.68
C LYS A 354 0.83 17.88 19.53
N SER A 355 0.18 18.25 18.43
CA SER A 355 0.35 17.60 17.13
C SER A 355 1.84 17.60 16.77
N PHE A 356 2.48 16.44 16.70
CA PHE A 356 3.74 16.32 15.99
C PHE A 356 3.40 15.92 14.55
N ASN A 357 3.32 16.92 13.66
CA ASN A 357 3.70 16.63 12.29
C ASN A 357 5.21 16.38 12.36
N PRO A 358 5.74 15.21 11.96
CA PRO A 358 7.17 15.08 11.80
C PRO A 358 7.64 16.19 10.85
N TYR A 359 8.76 16.84 11.14
CA TYR A 359 9.34 17.79 10.20
C TYR A 359 10.48 17.08 9.48
N ILE A 360 10.53 17.19 8.16
CA ILE A 360 11.72 16.81 7.40
C ILE A 360 12.44 18.04 6.90
N MET A 361 13.76 17.98 6.93
CA MET A 361 14.60 18.98 6.29
C MET A 361 14.73 18.61 4.83
N ASP A 362 14.48 19.54 3.92
CA ASP A 362 14.87 19.36 2.53
C ASP A 362 16.40 19.49 2.35
N ASP A 363 16.87 19.25 1.12
CA ASP A 363 18.30 19.29 0.78
C ASP A 363 18.88 20.73 0.90
N GLU A 364 18.02 21.75 0.99
CA GLU A 364 18.36 23.17 1.18
C GLU A 364 18.34 23.60 2.66
N GLY A 365 17.91 22.71 3.57
CA GLY A 365 17.82 22.96 5.00
C GLY A 365 16.54 23.68 5.43
N ASN A 366 15.47 23.66 4.64
CA ASN A 366 14.15 24.14 5.05
C ASN A 366 13.34 23.04 5.75
N GLU A 367 12.58 23.41 6.78
CA GLU A 367 11.68 22.51 7.50
C GLU A 367 10.32 22.37 6.78
N HIS A 368 9.94 21.14 6.49
CA HIS A 368 8.63 20.80 5.92
C HIS A 368 7.83 19.94 6.89
N ALA A 369 6.60 20.37 7.21
CA ALA A 369 5.70 19.61 8.08
C ALA A 369 5.11 18.43 7.31
N VAL A 370 5.40 17.22 7.76
CA VAL A 370 4.84 15.97 7.22
C VAL A 370 3.41 15.81 7.70
N LEU A 371 2.51 15.62 6.76
CA LEU A 371 1.08 15.58 6.99
C LEU A 371 0.66 14.23 7.57
N ASN A 372 0.17 14.21 8.80
CA ASN A 372 -0.28 13.00 9.47
C ASN A 372 -1.72 12.66 9.08
N VAL A 373 -1.92 11.76 8.11
CA VAL A 373 -3.27 11.33 7.68
C VAL A 373 -3.74 10.14 8.48
N ASP A 374 -4.84 10.29 9.22
CA ASP A 374 -5.47 9.17 9.87
C ASP A 374 -6.39 8.37 8.92
N VAL A 375 -6.41 7.05 9.13
CA VAL A 375 -7.07 6.07 8.26
C VAL A 375 -8.35 5.51 8.90
N PRO A 376 -9.41 5.24 8.12
CA PRO A 376 -9.50 5.32 6.66
C PRO A 376 -9.69 6.76 6.15
N TYR A 377 -9.03 7.09 5.03
CA TYR A 377 -9.20 8.37 4.32
C TYR A 377 -9.44 8.16 2.82
N LEU A 378 -10.66 8.41 2.37
CA LEU A 378 -11.07 8.29 0.98
C LEU A 378 -11.05 9.66 0.29
N LEU A 379 -10.42 9.74 -0.88
CA LEU A 379 -10.30 10.92 -1.71
C LEU A 379 -10.82 10.66 -3.12
N ALA A 380 -11.50 11.66 -3.68
CA ALA A 380 -11.68 11.80 -5.13
C ALA A 380 -10.71 12.88 -5.61
N VAL A 381 -9.91 12.57 -6.62
CA VAL A 381 -8.81 13.42 -7.09
C VAL A 381 -8.92 13.63 -8.60
N ASN A 382 -8.60 14.83 -9.07
CA ASN A 382 -8.40 15.16 -10.47
C ASN A 382 -7.21 16.13 -10.56
N LYS A 383 -6.11 15.70 -11.18
CA LYS A 383 -4.85 16.46 -11.15
C LYS A 383 -4.94 17.86 -11.79
N ASP A 384 -5.87 18.04 -12.72
CA ASP A 384 -6.06 19.25 -13.52
C ASP A 384 -7.07 20.22 -12.89
N ARG A 385 -7.65 19.87 -11.74
CA ARG A 385 -8.57 20.75 -11.03
C ARG A 385 -7.83 21.98 -10.50
N LEU A 386 -8.37 23.14 -10.85
CA LEU A 386 -7.96 24.43 -10.33
C LEU A 386 -9.06 25.00 -9.42
N SER A 387 -8.64 25.73 -8.39
CA SER A 387 -9.50 26.62 -7.61
C SER A 387 -10.05 27.77 -8.47
N GLY A 388 -11.05 28.50 -7.95
CA GLY A 388 -11.53 29.74 -8.58
C GLY A 388 -10.46 30.82 -8.79
N ARG A 389 -9.28 30.70 -8.15
CA ARG A 389 -8.12 31.61 -8.32
C ARG A 389 -7.04 31.07 -9.26
N GLY A 390 -7.27 29.93 -9.92
CA GLY A 390 -6.31 29.31 -10.82
C GLY A 390 -5.19 28.52 -10.13
N THR A 391 -5.21 28.41 -8.79
CA THR A 391 -4.28 27.56 -8.03
C THR A 391 -4.71 26.10 -8.14
N ARG A 392 -3.76 25.18 -8.36
CA ARG A 392 -4.03 23.74 -8.41
C ARG A 392 -4.59 23.24 -7.08
N MET A 393 -5.74 22.55 -7.13
CA MET A 393 -6.43 21.95 -5.98
C MET A 393 -7.06 20.64 -6.41
N PRO A 394 -6.27 19.55 -6.54
CA PRO A 394 -6.69 18.36 -7.24
C PRO A 394 -7.72 17.53 -6.46
N VAL A 395 -7.85 17.71 -5.15
CA VAL A 395 -8.88 17.01 -4.37
C VAL A 395 -10.26 17.59 -4.67
N LEU A 396 -11.15 16.74 -5.21
CA LEU A 396 -12.55 17.03 -5.50
C LEU A 396 -13.39 16.95 -4.22
N ALA A 397 -13.20 15.87 -3.48
CA ALA A 397 -13.89 15.56 -2.25
C ALA A 397 -13.05 14.61 -1.40
N ALA A 398 -13.32 14.61 -0.10
CA ALA A 398 -12.57 13.85 0.87
C ALA A 398 -13.51 13.37 2.00
N CYS A 399 -13.31 12.14 2.47
CA CYS A 399 -14.02 11.58 3.61
C CYS A 399 -13.02 10.81 4.48
N ASN A 400 -12.85 11.27 5.72
CA ASN A 400 -12.08 10.54 6.72
C ASN A 400 -12.92 10.25 7.96
N HIS A 401 -12.34 9.53 8.90
CA HIS A 401 -12.98 9.25 10.18
C HIS A 401 -12.98 10.44 11.17
N ASP A 402 -12.12 11.46 10.98
CA ASP A 402 -11.87 12.58 11.92
C ASP A 402 -12.59 13.90 11.59
N GLY A 403 -13.36 13.98 10.50
CA GLY A 403 -14.37 15.03 10.31
C GLY A 403 -15.46 15.06 11.42
N PHE A 404 -15.29 14.24 12.45
CA PHE A 404 -16.18 13.97 13.56
C PHE A 404 -15.37 14.00 14.88
N GLU A 405 -15.14 15.19 15.44
CA GLU A 405 -14.40 15.41 16.69
C GLU A 405 -14.92 14.54 17.86
N LEU A 406 -14.24 13.44 18.18
CA LEU A 406 -14.31 12.78 19.49
C LEU A 406 -12.94 12.24 19.91
N ILE A 407 -12.07 13.18 20.30
CA ILE A 407 -10.83 12.92 21.03
C ILE A 407 -11.18 12.07 22.27
N ASN A 408 -10.52 10.90 22.42
CA ASN A 408 -10.66 9.87 23.46
C ASN A 408 -11.62 8.67 23.23
N CYS A 409 -12.14 8.43 22.03
CA CYS A 409 -12.80 7.15 21.75
C CYS A 409 -11.78 6.03 21.48
N LYS A 410 -11.66 5.05 22.40
CA LYS A 410 -10.85 3.83 22.19
C LYS A 410 -11.29 3.07 20.93
N ASN A 411 -10.36 2.79 20.01
CA ASN A 411 -10.29 1.77 18.93
C ASN A 411 -11.58 1.23 18.26
N SER A 412 -12.70 1.94 18.25
CA SER A 412 -13.99 1.38 17.83
C SER A 412 -15.09 2.41 17.54
N PHE A 413 -14.74 3.51 16.88
CA PHE A 413 -15.66 4.61 16.66
C PHE A 413 -16.68 4.37 15.53
N ILE A 414 -16.22 3.82 14.41
CA ILE A 414 -17.09 3.43 13.28
C ILE A 414 -17.97 2.24 13.67
N TYR A 415 -17.57 1.54 14.74
CA TYR A 415 -18.28 0.50 15.42
C TYR A 415 -19.56 0.97 16.20
N TYR A 416 -20.11 2.15 15.88
CA TYR A 416 -21.46 2.57 16.31
C TYR A 416 -22.37 2.92 15.12
N LYS A 417 -23.61 2.44 15.12
CA LYS A 417 -24.56 2.58 14.00
C LYS A 417 -24.76 4.02 13.49
N PRO A 418 -24.89 5.07 14.32
CA PRO A 418 -25.00 6.44 13.83
C PRO A 418 -23.71 6.94 13.13
N ASN A 419 -22.55 6.61 13.67
CA ASN A 419 -21.25 7.01 13.12
C ASN A 419 -21.01 6.30 11.79
N TYR A 420 -21.32 5.00 11.73
CA TYR A 420 -21.26 4.21 10.51
C TYR A 420 -22.13 4.82 9.41
N ARG A 421 -23.41 5.12 9.69
CA ARG A 421 -24.31 5.77 8.72
C ARG A 421 -23.76 7.10 8.20
N LYS A 422 -23.18 7.92 9.09
CA LYS A 422 -22.58 9.19 8.72
C LYS A 422 -21.35 9.00 7.83
N TYR A 423 -20.50 8.02 8.14
CA TYR A 423 -19.38 7.64 7.30
C TYR A 423 -19.86 7.16 5.92
N THR A 424 -20.87 6.29 5.87
CA THR A 424 -21.49 5.82 4.61
C THR A 424 -22.01 6.96 3.74
N ALA A 425 -22.60 8.00 4.36
CA ALA A 425 -23.02 9.21 3.64
C ALA A 425 -21.82 10.03 3.13
N GLY A 426 -20.74 10.10 3.91
CA GLY A 426 -19.47 10.72 3.46
C GLY A 426 -18.83 9.97 2.29
N VAL A 427 -18.88 8.64 2.28
CA VAL A 427 -18.42 7.83 1.14
C VAL A 427 -19.25 8.17 -0.11
N TYR A 428 -20.58 8.24 0.01
CA TYR A 428 -21.44 8.66 -1.10
C TYR A 428 -21.06 10.04 -1.62
N PHE A 429 -20.78 11.01 -0.73
CA PHE A 429 -20.37 12.35 -1.14
C PHE A 429 -19.10 12.34 -2.00
N VAL A 430 -18.10 11.54 -1.60
CA VAL A 430 -16.85 11.40 -2.38
C VAL A 430 -17.09 10.71 -3.71
N VAL A 431 -17.88 9.63 -3.72
CA VAL A 431 -18.27 8.90 -4.93
C VAL A 431 -19.06 9.81 -5.88
N ASN A 432 -19.98 10.63 -5.36
CA ASN A 432 -20.74 11.59 -6.15
C ASN A 432 -19.83 12.61 -6.81
N ALA A 433 -18.89 13.22 -6.08
CA ALA A 433 -17.94 14.17 -6.66
C ALA A 433 -17.05 13.53 -7.73
N TYR A 434 -16.65 12.27 -7.54
CA TYR A 434 -15.93 11.49 -8.54
C TYR A 434 -16.78 11.21 -9.79
N CYS A 435 -18.01 10.72 -9.61
CA CYS A 435 -18.94 10.45 -10.69
C CYS A 435 -19.28 11.73 -11.48
N GLU A 436 -19.50 12.85 -10.80
CA GLU A 436 -19.69 14.17 -11.42
C GLU A 436 -18.48 14.58 -12.27
N SER A 437 -17.25 14.34 -11.82
CA SER A 437 -16.05 14.67 -12.59
C SER A 437 -15.89 13.81 -13.86
N LEU A 438 -16.54 12.66 -13.90
CA LEU A 438 -16.63 11.76 -15.06
C LEU A 438 -17.91 11.99 -15.91
N GLY A 439 -18.86 12.81 -15.43
CA GLY A 439 -20.15 13.01 -16.09
C GLY A 439 -21.08 11.80 -16.01
N ILE A 440 -20.95 10.95 -14.98
CA ILE A 440 -21.80 9.79 -14.74
C ILE A 440 -22.68 10.00 -13.49
N GLU A 441 -23.87 9.40 -13.47
CA GLU A 441 -24.78 9.47 -12.32
C GLU A 441 -24.43 8.37 -11.29
N PRO A 442 -24.17 8.72 -10.02
CA PRO A 442 -23.84 7.73 -8.99
C PRO A 442 -25.10 6.99 -8.51
N LYS A 443 -24.93 5.70 -8.23
CA LYS A 443 -25.89 4.89 -7.47
C LYS A 443 -25.67 5.11 -5.98
N ASP A 444 -26.70 5.64 -5.31
CA ASP A 444 -26.77 5.71 -3.85
C ASP A 444 -27.20 4.36 -3.27
N ILE A 445 -26.32 3.77 -2.47
CA ILE A 445 -26.55 2.51 -1.75
C ILE A 445 -26.45 2.70 -0.23
N SER A 446 -26.50 3.94 0.26
CA SER A 446 -26.28 4.30 1.67
C SER A 446 -27.18 3.58 2.68
N ILE A 447 -28.33 3.07 2.21
CA ILE A 447 -29.30 2.32 3.00
C ILE A 447 -29.11 0.79 2.96
N ASN A 448 -28.24 0.27 2.09
CA ASN A 448 -28.20 -1.16 1.75
C ASN A 448 -27.34 -2.02 2.69
N ARG A 449 -26.48 -1.42 3.53
CA ARG A 449 -25.67 -2.16 4.52
C ARG A 449 -26.08 -1.88 5.94
N GLU A 450 -26.32 -2.94 6.70
CA GLU A 450 -26.41 -2.86 8.15
C GLU A 450 -25.03 -2.56 8.74
N ALA A 451 -25.00 -1.70 9.77
CA ALA A 451 -23.76 -1.42 10.49
C ALA A 451 -23.29 -2.73 11.16
N PRO A 452 -21.98 -3.06 11.17
CA PRO A 452 -21.47 -4.34 11.67
C PRO A 452 -21.60 -4.55 13.21
N LEU A 453 -22.63 -3.98 13.88
CA LEU A 453 -22.51 -3.51 15.27
C LEU A 453 -23.69 -3.63 16.21
N VAL A 454 -23.29 -3.74 17.47
CA VAL A 454 -24.05 -3.81 18.73
C VAL A 454 -24.91 -2.56 18.94
N ASP A 455 -26.18 -2.75 19.32
CA ASP A 455 -27.04 -1.65 19.76
C ASP A 455 -26.46 -0.98 21.02
N GLY A 456 -26.33 0.35 21.02
CA GLY A 456 -25.75 1.08 22.15
C GLY A 456 -25.92 2.61 22.06
N GLU A 457 -25.84 3.28 23.20
CA GLU A 457 -25.82 4.75 23.30
C GLU A 457 -24.48 5.30 22.78
N PRO A 458 -24.45 6.42 22.03
CA PRO A 458 -23.22 7.06 21.58
C PRO A 458 -22.30 7.40 22.77
N VAL A 459 -21.00 7.22 22.62
CA VAL A 459 -20.03 7.65 23.63
C VAL A 459 -20.06 9.18 23.75
N LYS A 460 -20.51 9.70 24.90
CA LYS A 460 -20.50 11.14 25.20
C LYS A 460 -19.07 11.66 25.34
N ASN A 461 -18.76 12.77 24.68
CA ASN A 461 -17.53 13.52 24.95
C ASN A 461 -17.67 14.28 26.29
N PRO A 462 -16.81 14.04 27.28
CA PRO A 462 -16.79 14.87 28.48
C PRO A 462 -16.24 16.29 28.24
N ASN A 463 -15.62 16.56 27.09
CA ASN A 463 -15.01 17.85 26.74
C ASN A 463 -15.84 18.70 25.75
N ILE A 464 -16.98 18.20 25.26
CA ILE A 464 -17.94 19.02 24.50
C ILE A 464 -19.02 19.49 25.46
N SER A 465 -19.01 20.78 25.80
CA SER A 465 -20.09 21.40 26.57
C SER A 465 -21.32 21.55 25.67
N GLY A 466 -22.18 20.53 25.66
CA GLY A 466 -23.47 20.56 24.97
C GLY A 466 -24.01 19.16 24.72
N GLU A 467 -25.28 18.92 25.02
CA GLU A 467 -25.97 17.71 24.56
C GLU A 467 -25.99 17.71 23.03
N VAL A 468 -25.23 16.81 22.42
CA VAL A 468 -25.42 16.52 21.00
C VAL A 468 -26.69 15.68 20.87
N LYS A 469 -27.83 16.34 20.67
CA LYS A 469 -29.12 15.70 20.43
C LYS A 469 -29.15 15.17 19.00
N TYR A 470 -29.11 13.85 18.82
CA TYR A 470 -29.33 13.23 17.52
C TYR A 470 -30.71 12.59 17.43
N PHE A 471 -31.50 13.09 16.48
CA PHE A 471 -32.84 12.59 16.18
C PHE A 471 -32.76 11.56 15.04
N LYS A 472 -33.49 10.46 15.22
CA LYS A 472 -33.59 9.31 14.30
C LYS A 472 -34.11 9.68 12.88
N GLU A 473 -34.54 10.92 12.69
CA GLU A 473 -35.14 11.47 11.47
C GLU A 473 -34.30 12.60 10.84
N HIS A 474 -33.05 12.79 11.30
CA HIS A 474 -32.19 13.87 10.83
C HIS A 474 -31.66 13.64 9.41
N ASP A 475 -31.90 14.59 8.52
CA ASP A 475 -31.46 14.61 7.12
C ASP A 475 -30.06 15.22 7.02
N TRP A 476 -29.05 14.38 7.21
CA TRP A 476 -27.63 14.77 7.24
C TRP A 476 -27.14 15.38 5.91
N TYR A 477 -27.86 15.18 4.81
CA TYR A 477 -27.52 15.73 3.50
C TYR A 477 -27.69 17.25 3.43
N LYS A 478 -28.55 17.84 4.27
CA LYS A 478 -28.78 19.30 4.30
C LYS A 478 -27.73 20.10 5.07
N GLU A 479 -26.95 19.42 5.90
CA GLU A 479 -25.96 20.07 6.78
C GLU A 479 -24.54 19.99 6.24
N MET A 480 -24.28 19.23 5.18
CA MET A 480 -22.98 19.28 4.50
C MET A 480 -22.91 20.58 3.69
N PRO A 481 -22.04 21.54 4.07
CA PRO A 481 -21.74 22.61 3.15
C PRO A 481 -21.08 21.95 1.95
N LEU A 482 -21.75 22.00 0.80
CA LEU A 482 -21.04 21.90 -0.48
C LEU A 482 -19.81 22.79 -0.34
N LEU A 483 -18.62 22.26 -0.64
CA LEU A 483 -17.42 23.09 -0.85
C LEU A 483 -17.73 24.01 -2.03
N LYS A 484 -18.46 25.09 -1.74
CA LYS A 484 -18.72 26.19 -2.64
C LYS A 484 -17.51 27.11 -2.53
N ASP A 485 -16.87 27.23 -3.67
CA ASP A 485 -15.80 28.14 -4.09
C ASP A 485 -14.36 27.67 -3.87
#